data_AF-A0ABD0N2M9-F1
#
_entry.id   AF-A0ABD0N2M9-F1
#
_cell.length_a   1.000
_cell.length_b   1.000
_cell.length_c   1.000
_cell.angle_alpha   90.00
_cell.angle_beta   90.00
_cell.angle_gamma   90.00
#
_symmetry.space_group_name_H-M   'P 1'
#
loop_
_entity.id
_entity.type
_entity.pdbx_description
1 polymer ?
#
loop_
_entity_poly.entity_id
_entity_poly.type
_entity_poly.pdbx_seq_one_letter_code
_entity_poly.pdbx_strand_id
1 'polypeptide(L)'
;LIEMARQLSFIPVDMGALSSAKEIENMPLHLFTAWKGPVLTAVALSIFFFAYSFVRDIIHPYVKTRQSFFYKIPLEIVNRTLPVVAIVLLALVYLAGQLAAAYQLIYGTKYRRFPPWLEGWLESRKQLGLLSFFFGCIHVLYSLCLPMRRSERYLMLNMAYQQ
;
A
#
# COMPACT_ATOMS: atom_id res chain seq x y z
N LEU A 1 -18.62 12.30 -36.17
CA LEU A 1 -17.59 11.58 -35.39
C LEU A 1 -18.19 10.75 -34.27
N ILE A 2 -18.98 11.33 -33.35
CA ILE A 2 -19.66 10.59 -32.26
C ILE A 2 -20.56 9.47 -32.82
N GLU A 3 -21.41 9.79 -33.80
CA GLU A 3 -22.32 8.79 -34.40
C GLU A 3 -21.56 7.67 -35.12
N MET A 4 -20.48 8.02 -35.80
CA MET A 4 -19.60 7.06 -36.46
C MET A 4 -18.88 6.14 -35.45
N ALA A 5 -18.44 6.66 -34.30
CA ALA A 5 -17.85 5.85 -33.24
C ALA A 5 -18.86 4.84 -32.66
N ARG A 6 -20.13 5.24 -32.50
CA ARG A 6 -21.21 4.34 -32.06
C ARG A 6 -21.52 3.26 -33.09
N GLN A 7 -21.55 3.60 -34.38
CA GLN A 7 -21.72 2.62 -35.46
C GLN A 7 -20.60 1.58 -35.49
N LEU A 8 -19.40 1.96 -35.06
CA LEU A 8 -18.25 1.07 -34.87
C LEU A 8 -18.23 0.35 -33.51
N SER A 9 -19.32 0.43 -32.73
CA SER A 9 -19.45 -0.15 -31.39
C SER A 9 -18.46 0.39 -30.35
N PHE A 10 -17.85 1.55 -30.59
CA PHE A 10 -17.09 2.27 -29.57
C PHE A 10 -18.01 3.15 -28.71
N ILE A 11 -17.58 3.43 -27.49
CA ILE A 11 -18.25 4.36 -26.58
C ILE A 11 -17.58 5.74 -26.74
N PRO A 12 -18.19 6.69 -27.47
CA PRO A 12 -17.62 8.03 -27.59
C PRO A 12 -17.65 8.75 -26.25
N VAL A 13 -16.53 9.34 -25.85
CA VAL A 13 -16.41 10.22 -24.68
C VAL A 13 -16.12 11.63 -25.17
N ASP A 14 -17.01 12.57 -24.86
CA ASP A 14 -16.82 13.98 -25.20
C ASP A 14 -15.86 14.63 -24.20
N MET A 15 -14.72 15.11 -24.71
CA MET A 15 -13.65 15.76 -23.93
C MET A 15 -13.70 17.30 -24.04
N GLY A 16 -14.74 17.86 -24.68
CA GLY A 16 -14.97 19.30 -24.79
C GLY A 16 -14.24 19.96 -25.96
N ALA A 17 -13.69 21.16 -25.72
CA ALA A 17 -13.08 21.99 -26.75
C ALA A 17 -11.74 21.43 -27.27
N LEU A 18 -11.27 21.95 -28.41
CA LEU A 18 -10.02 21.55 -29.04
C LEU A 18 -8.79 21.75 -28.13
N SER A 19 -8.88 22.62 -27.13
CA SER A 19 -7.84 22.80 -26.11
C SER A 19 -7.50 21.51 -25.34
N SER A 20 -8.45 20.57 -25.24
CA SER A 20 -8.27 19.27 -24.59
C SER A 20 -7.49 18.26 -25.46
N ALA A 21 -7.28 18.54 -26.76
CA ALA A 21 -6.67 17.59 -27.69
C ALA A 21 -5.27 17.14 -27.25
N LYS A 22 -4.47 18.07 -26.69
CA LYS A 22 -3.14 17.77 -26.16
C LYS A 22 -3.19 16.75 -25.01
N GLU A 23 -4.20 16.81 -24.15
CA GLU A 23 -4.33 15.86 -23.04
C GLU A 23 -4.71 14.46 -23.57
N ILE A 24 -5.59 14.40 -24.58
CA ILE A 24 -6.00 13.16 -25.24
C ILE A 24 -4.81 12.47 -25.93
N GLU A 25 -3.97 13.24 -26.63
CA GLU A 25 -2.76 12.74 -27.28
C GLU A 25 -1.75 12.17 -26.29
N ASN A 26 -1.67 12.75 -25.08
CA ASN A 26 -0.76 12.30 -24.02
C ASN A 26 -1.31 11.14 -23.19
N MET A 27 -2.63 10.94 -23.16
CA MET A 27 -3.29 9.87 -22.38
C MET A 27 -2.69 8.46 -22.60
N PRO A 28 -2.46 7.98 -23.84
CA PRO A 28 -1.87 6.65 -24.05
C PRO A 28 -0.41 6.54 -23.60
N LEU A 29 0.31 7.66 -23.44
CA LEU A 29 1.72 7.69 -23.02
C LEU A 29 1.87 7.60 -21.48
N HIS A 30 0.82 7.91 -20.72
CA HIS A 30 0.86 7.95 -19.26
C HIS A 30 0.52 6.59 -18.63
N LEU A 31 1.51 5.70 -18.54
CA LEU A 31 1.36 4.45 -17.82
C LEU A 31 1.58 4.63 -16.30
N PHE A 32 0.52 4.45 -15.51
CA PHE A 32 0.55 4.41 -14.04
C PHE A 32 1.31 5.57 -13.35
N THR A 33 1.30 6.77 -13.93
CA THR A 33 2.04 7.93 -13.40
C THR A 33 1.65 8.26 -11.95
N ALA A 34 0.36 8.22 -11.64
CA ALA A 34 -0.17 8.46 -10.30
C ALA A 34 0.17 7.35 -9.27
N TRP A 35 0.69 6.20 -9.70
CA TRP A 35 1.04 5.09 -8.81
C TRP A 35 2.51 5.12 -8.38
N LYS A 36 3.38 5.85 -9.09
CA LYS A 36 4.83 5.85 -8.83
C LYS A 36 5.17 6.20 -7.38
N GLY A 37 4.63 7.31 -6.87
CA GLY A 37 4.82 7.75 -5.48
C GLY A 37 4.27 6.73 -4.46
N PRO A 38 2.97 6.39 -4.52
CA PRO A 38 2.34 5.42 -3.62
C PRO A 38 3.03 4.06 -3.59
N VAL A 39 3.42 3.51 -4.74
CA VAL A 39 4.12 2.22 -4.84
C VAL A 39 5.50 2.32 -4.21
N LEU A 40 6.26 3.38 -4.51
CA LEU A 40 7.57 3.59 -3.89
C LEU A 40 7.47 3.67 -2.36
N THR A 41 6.48 4.41 -1.83
CA THR A 41 6.21 4.48 -0.39
C THR A 41 5.88 3.12 0.19
N ALA A 42 5.00 2.34 -0.44
CA ALA A 42 4.64 1.01 0.04
C ALA A 42 5.83 0.05 0.04
N VAL A 43 6.67 0.07 -1.01
CA VAL A 43 7.88 -0.75 -1.10
C VAL A 43 8.88 -0.36 -0.02
N ALA A 44 9.13 0.93 0.17
CA ALA A 44 10.06 1.43 1.18
C ALA A 44 9.63 1.03 2.60
N LEU A 45 8.35 1.22 2.94
CA LEU A 45 7.79 0.79 4.23
C LEU A 45 7.91 -0.73 4.39
N SER A 46 7.62 -1.50 3.34
CA SER A 46 7.73 -2.96 3.37
C SER A 46 9.15 -3.43 3.66
N ILE A 47 10.15 -2.86 2.97
CA ILE A 47 11.57 -3.18 3.20
C ILE A 47 11.96 -2.82 4.63
N PHE A 48 11.58 -1.64 5.10
CA PHE A 48 11.91 -1.17 6.44
C PHE A 48 11.36 -2.08 7.54
N PHE A 49 10.05 -2.35 7.53
CA PHE A 49 9.40 -3.20 8.54
C PHE A 49 9.82 -4.67 8.44
N PHE A 50 10.07 -5.16 7.23
CA PHE A 50 10.61 -6.49 7.02
C PHE A 50 12.02 -6.61 7.61
N ALA A 51 12.92 -5.66 7.30
CA ALA A 51 14.29 -5.66 7.81
C ALA A 51 14.31 -5.59 9.35
N TYR A 52 13.47 -4.72 9.94
CA TYR A 52 13.32 -4.63 11.39
C TYR A 52 12.88 -5.97 12.00
N SER A 53 11.84 -6.59 11.44
CA SER A 53 11.32 -7.88 11.92
C SER A 53 12.34 -9.00 11.73
N PHE A 54 13.07 -9.00 10.62
CA PHE A 54 14.13 -9.96 10.32
C PHE A 54 15.28 -9.88 11.32
N VAL A 55 15.76 -8.67 11.63
CA VAL A 55 16.82 -8.48 12.63
C VAL A 55 16.35 -8.95 14.01
N ARG A 56 15.13 -8.57 14.42
CA ARG A 56 14.58 -8.91 15.74
C ARG A 56 14.29 -10.40 15.89
N ASP A 57 13.65 -11.02 14.90
CA ASP A 57 13.06 -12.35 15.03
C ASP A 57 13.98 -13.48 14.52
N ILE A 58 14.97 -13.16 13.68
CA ILE A 58 15.91 -14.14 13.12
C ILE A 58 17.33 -13.89 13.63
N ILE A 59 17.88 -12.69 13.41
CA ILE A 59 19.30 -12.42 13.73
C ILE A 59 19.54 -12.43 15.23
N HIS A 60 18.71 -11.73 16.02
CA HIS A 60 18.93 -11.66 17.46
C HIS A 60 18.87 -13.03 18.17
N PRO A 61 17.87 -13.91 17.94
CA PRO A 61 17.89 -15.27 18.48
C PRO A 61 19.04 -16.12 17.94
N TYR A 62 19.39 -15.99 16.66
CA TYR A 62 20.50 -16.73 16.08
C TYR A 62 21.83 -16.40 16.76
N VAL A 63 22.07 -15.12 17.06
CA VAL A 63 23.28 -14.66 17.77
C VAL A 63 23.28 -15.09 19.24
N LYS A 64 22.14 -14.92 19.95
CA LYS A 64 22.08 -15.12 21.40
C LYS A 64 21.97 -16.59 21.82
N THR A 65 21.17 -17.39 21.13
CA THR A 65 20.83 -18.77 21.53
C THR A 65 21.23 -19.82 20.49
N ARG A 66 21.88 -19.43 19.38
CA ARG A 66 22.30 -20.32 18.27
C ARG A 66 21.14 -21.11 17.63
N GLN A 67 19.89 -20.69 17.86
CA GLN A 67 18.72 -21.33 17.28
C GLN A 67 18.41 -20.75 15.90
N SER A 68 18.23 -21.62 14.91
CA SER A 68 17.91 -21.22 13.53
C SER A 68 16.39 -21.20 13.29
N PHE A 69 15.81 -20.02 13.10
CA PHE A 69 14.38 -19.84 12.82
C PHE A 69 14.07 -19.47 11.36
N PHE A 70 14.96 -19.77 10.41
CA PHE A 70 14.82 -19.38 8.99
C PHE A 70 13.50 -19.85 8.34
N TYR A 71 12.91 -20.95 8.80
CA TYR A 71 11.61 -21.45 8.32
C TYR A 71 10.44 -20.48 8.59
N LYS A 72 10.61 -19.50 9.49
CA LYS A 72 9.62 -18.47 9.81
C LYS A 72 9.60 -17.32 8.79
N ILE A 73 10.64 -17.17 7.97
CA ILE A 73 10.81 -16.01 7.08
C ILE A 73 9.67 -15.86 6.05
N PRO A 74 9.31 -16.88 5.25
CA PRO A 74 8.38 -16.67 4.12
C PRO A 74 6.94 -16.39 4.53
N LEU A 75 6.53 -16.81 5.73
CA LEU A 75 5.14 -16.76 6.19
C LEU A 75 4.97 -15.91 7.45
N GLU A 76 5.74 -16.16 8.51
CA GLU A 76 5.54 -15.51 9.81
C GLU A 76 6.04 -14.05 9.79
N ILE A 77 7.22 -13.80 9.23
CA ILE A 77 7.76 -12.43 9.12
C ILE A 77 6.96 -11.61 8.11
N VAL A 78 6.60 -12.22 6.98
CA VAL A 78 5.73 -11.58 5.98
C VAL A 78 4.38 -11.23 6.60
N ASN A 79 3.72 -12.18 7.30
CA ASN A 79 2.42 -11.93 7.92
C ASN A 79 2.47 -10.97 9.12
N ARG A 80 3.64 -10.70 9.70
CA ARG A 80 3.85 -9.59 10.65
C ARG A 80 4.03 -8.25 9.94
N THR A 81 4.67 -8.24 8.78
CA THR A 81 4.97 -7.02 8.02
C THR A 81 3.75 -6.47 7.30
N LEU A 82 2.97 -7.34 6.65
CA LEU A 82 1.79 -6.97 5.86
C LEU A 82 0.78 -6.07 6.60
N PRO A 83 0.28 -6.43 7.81
CA PRO A 83 -0.71 -5.60 8.51
C PRO A 83 -0.14 -4.25 8.96
N VAL A 84 1.15 -4.20 9.32
CA VAL A 84 1.82 -2.95 9.71
C VAL A 84 1.92 -2.01 8.52
N VAL A 85 2.32 -2.52 7.34
CA VAL A 85 2.34 -1.71 6.12
C VAL A 85 0.94 -1.24 5.75
N ALA A 86 -0.07 -2.13 5.84
CA ALA A 86 -1.46 -1.78 5.57
C ALA A 86 -1.95 -0.62 6.44
N ILE A 87 -1.81 -0.72 7.76
CA ILE A 87 -2.33 0.31 8.68
C ILE A 87 -1.55 1.63 8.56
N VAL A 88 -0.24 1.58 8.29
CA VAL A 88 0.57 2.80 8.06
C VAL A 88 0.15 3.49 6.76
N LEU A 89 -0.06 2.75 5.67
CA LEU A 89 -0.58 3.31 4.42
C LEU A 89 -1.96 3.93 4.62
N LEU A 90 -2.86 3.26 5.36
CA LEU A 90 -4.17 3.81 5.72
C LEU A 90 -4.05 5.10 6.53
N ALA A 91 -3.15 5.15 7.51
CA ALA A 91 -2.90 6.35 8.29
C ALA A 91 -2.40 7.51 7.40
N LEU A 92 -1.52 7.23 6.43
CA LEU A 92 -1.02 8.23 5.48
C LEU A 92 -2.13 8.79 4.57
N VAL A 93 -3.16 8.00 4.24
CA VAL A 93 -4.33 8.49 3.49
C VAL A 93 -5.04 9.61 4.24
N TYR A 94 -5.28 9.42 5.54
CA TYR A 94 -6.00 10.38 6.36
C TYR A 94 -5.12 11.54 6.84
N LEU A 95 -3.83 11.29 7.09
CA LEU A 95 -2.89 12.30 7.57
C LEU A 95 -2.77 13.49 6.60
N ALA A 96 -2.76 13.23 5.29
CA ALA A 96 -2.73 14.29 4.28
C ALA A 96 -3.90 15.28 4.44
N GLY A 97 -5.10 14.77 4.73
CA GLY A 97 -6.30 15.60 4.96
C GLY A 97 -6.19 16.44 6.23
N GLN A 98 -5.65 15.86 7.31
CA GLN A 98 -5.46 16.58 8.57
C GLN A 98 -4.42 17.70 8.43
N LEU A 99 -3.34 17.46 7.69
CA LEU A 99 -2.34 18.49 7.38
C LEU A 99 -2.92 19.60 6.51
N ALA A 100 -3.76 19.27 5.54
CA ALA A 100 -4.45 20.25 4.71
C ALA A 100 -5.41 21.13 5.54
N ALA A 101 -6.15 20.53 6.47
CA ALA A 101 -7.03 21.25 7.39
C ALA A 101 -6.23 22.19 8.31
N ALA A 102 -5.17 21.69 8.94
CA ALA A 102 -4.27 22.51 9.77
C ALA A 102 -3.68 23.67 8.98
N TYR A 103 -3.24 23.43 7.74
CA TYR A 103 -2.74 24.48 6.84
C TYR A 103 -3.80 25.55 6.58
N GLN A 104 -5.03 25.16 6.22
CA GLN A 104 -6.11 26.11 5.96
C GLN A 104 -6.47 26.95 7.20
N LEU A 105 -6.43 26.36 8.40
CA LEU A 105 -6.67 27.08 9.66
C LEU A 105 -5.56 28.09 9.98
N ILE A 106 -4.29 27.70 9.82
CA ILE A 106 -3.13 28.59 10.07
C ILE A 106 -3.19 29.84 9.20
N TYR A 107 -3.60 29.71 7.93
CA TYR A 107 -3.70 30.84 7.00
C TYR A 107 -5.07 31.53 6.98
N GLY A 108 -6.08 30.97 7.64
CA GLY A 108 -7.44 31.52 7.69
C GLY A 108 -8.17 31.56 6.34
N THR A 109 -7.70 30.83 5.32
CA THR A 109 -8.32 30.82 3.98
C THR A 109 -8.10 29.50 3.26
N LYS A 110 -9.15 29.04 2.57
CA LYS A 110 -9.10 27.86 1.67
C LYS A 110 -8.57 28.18 0.28
N TYR A 111 -8.46 29.46 -0.08
CA TYR A 111 -8.09 29.90 -1.43
C TYR A 111 -6.58 29.94 -1.66
N ARG A 112 -5.79 29.79 -0.59
CA ARG A 112 -4.34 29.66 -0.70
C ARG A 112 -3.98 28.29 -1.25
N ARG A 113 -3.17 28.25 -2.30
CA ARG A 113 -2.65 27.00 -2.88
C ARG A 113 -1.80 26.25 -1.86
N PHE A 114 -1.94 24.94 -1.83
CA PHE A 114 -1.07 24.07 -1.03
C PHE A 114 0.34 24.04 -1.61
N PRO A 115 1.37 23.76 -0.79
CA PRO A 115 2.70 23.50 -1.31
C PRO A 115 2.67 22.22 -2.19
N PRO A 116 3.50 22.14 -3.25
CA PRO A 116 3.41 21.06 -4.25
C PRO A 116 3.50 19.63 -3.67
N TRP A 117 4.26 19.43 -2.59
CA TRP A 117 4.38 18.13 -1.95
C TRP A 117 3.06 17.69 -1.27
N LEU A 118 2.29 18.62 -0.72
CA LEU A 118 1.02 18.33 -0.05
C LEU A 118 -0.08 18.11 -1.09
N GLU A 119 -0.07 18.89 -2.16
CA GLU A 119 -0.96 18.70 -3.31
C GLU A 119 -0.78 17.32 -3.94
N GLY A 120 0.45 16.94 -4.29
CA GLY A 120 0.74 15.61 -4.86
C GLY A 120 0.41 14.46 -3.90
N TRP A 121 0.57 14.66 -2.58
CA TRP A 121 0.15 13.66 -1.59
C TRP A 121 -1.38 13.56 -1.49
N LEU A 122 -2.11 14.68 -1.51
CA LEU A 122 -3.56 14.71 -1.50
C LEU A 122 -4.17 14.00 -2.73
N GLU A 123 -3.55 14.16 -3.90
CA GLU A 123 -3.92 13.46 -5.14
C GLU A 123 -3.66 11.94 -5.07
N SER A 124 -2.59 11.55 -4.37
CA SER A 124 -2.14 10.16 -4.22
C SER A 124 -2.96 9.31 -3.22
N ARG A 125 -3.93 9.91 -2.52
CA ARG A 125 -4.69 9.25 -1.44
C ARG A 125 -5.44 8.00 -1.91
N LYS A 126 -6.01 8.02 -3.12
CA LYS A 126 -6.74 6.87 -3.67
C LYS A 126 -5.83 5.65 -3.82
N GLN A 127 -4.64 5.85 -4.37
CA GLN A 127 -3.65 4.80 -4.63
C GLN A 127 -3.07 4.26 -3.32
N LEU A 128 -2.77 5.13 -2.36
CA LEU A 128 -2.36 4.71 -1.00
C LEU A 128 -3.45 3.86 -0.33
N GLY A 129 -4.72 4.25 -0.45
CA GLY A 129 -5.85 3.47 0.07
C GLY A 129 -6.02 2.11 -0.61
N LEU A 130 -5.87 2.05 -1.93
CA LEU A 130 -5.91 0.78 -2.68
C LEU A 130 -4.75 -0.15 -2.29
N LEU A 131 -3.55 0.38 -2.12
CA LEU A 131 -2.40 -0.39 -1.64
C LEU A 131 -2.64 -0.88 -0.20
N SER A 132 -3.11 -0.01 0.71
CA SER A 132 -3.48 -0.41 2.06
C SER A 132 -4.47 -1.58 2.06
N PHE A 133 -5.52 -1.50 1.24
CA PHE A 133 -6.51 -2.57 1.11
C PHE A 133 -5.88 -3.87 0.60
N PHE A 134 -5.06 -3.78 -0.45
CA PHE A 134 -4.34 -4.92 -1.02
C PHE A 134 -3.46 -5.64 0.02
N PHE A 135 -2.63 -4.90 0.78
CA PHE A 135 -1.83 -5.46 1.87
C PHE A 135 -2.70 -6.12 2.95
N GLY A 136 -3.85 -5.50 3.27
CA GLY A 136 -4.85 -6.06 4.19
C GLY A 136 -5.42 -7.39 3.70
N CYS A 137 -5.80 -7.49 2.42
CA CYS A 137 -6.28 -8.74 1.83
C CYS A 137 -5.23 -9.85 1.91
N ILE A 138 -3.97 -9.55 1.57
CA ILE A 138 -2.89 -10.54 1.67
C ILE A 138 -2.68 -10.96 3.12
N HIS A 139 -2.71 -10.03 4.07
CA HIS A 139 -2.61 -10.36 5.49
C HIS A 139 -3.71 -11.33 5.95
N VAL A 140 -4.97 -11.11 5.53
CA VAL A 140 -6.08 -12.02 5.82
C VAL A 140 -5.81 -13.41 5.24
N LEU A 141 -5.41 -13.50 3.96
CA LEU A 141 -5.10 -14.77 3.32
C LEU A 141 -3.97 -15.52 4.05
N TYR A 142 -2.88 -14.83 4.37
CA TYR A 142 -1.75 -15.43 5.10
C TYR A 142 -2.18 -15.93 6.49
N SER A 143 -2.98 -15.13 7.21
CA SER A 143 -3.46 -15.48 8.54
C SER A 143 -4.37 -16.69 8.54
N LEU A 144 -5.23 -16.84 7.52
CA LEU A 144 -6.08 -18.03 7.34
C LEU A 144 -5.27 -19.29 7.01
N CYS A 145 -4.14 -19.14 6.31
CA CYS A 145 -3.24 -20.25 5.99
C CYS A 145 -2.32 -20.68 7.15
N LEU A 146 -2.09 -19.83 8.16
CA LEU A 146 -1.24 -20.15 9.31
C LEU A 146 -1.61 -21.46 10.05
N PRO A 147 -2.86 -21.71 10.47
CA PRO A 147 -3.23 -22.93 11.18
C PRO A 147 -3.08 -24.21 10.34
N MET A 148 -3.05 -24.09 9.00
CA MET A 148 -2.82 -25.23 8.10
C MET A 148 -1.35 -25.66 8.06
N ARG A 149 -0.43 -24.89 8.68
CA ARG A 149 1.01 -25.14 8.64
C ARG A 149 1.40 -26.29 9.57
N ARG A 150 2.19 -27.24 9.05
CA ARG A 150 2.72 -28.38 9.83
C ARG A 150 3.48 -27.92 11.09
N SER A 151 4.26 -26.85 11.02
CA SER A 151 5.02 -26.38 12.19
C SER A 151 4.13 -25.82 13.30
N GLU A 152 3.00 -25.16 12.98
CA GLU A 152 2.02 -24.75 14.00
C GLU A 152 1.37 -25.98 14.63
N ARG A 153 1.02 -26.97 13.81
CA ARG A 153 0.45 -28.23 14.29
C ARG A 153 1.41 -28.96 15.24
N TYR A 154 2.70 -29.08 14.89
CA TYR A 154 3.70 -29.69 15.77
C TYR A 154 3.92 -28.89 17.05
N LEU A 155 3.90 -27.56 16.97
CA LEU A 155 4.03 -26.69 18.13
C LEU A 155 2.84 -26.89 19.10
N MET A 156 1.61 -26.93 18.59
CA MET A 156 0.41 -27.19 19.41
C MET A 156 0.45 -28.60 20.04
N LEU A 157 0.88 -29.62 19.29
CA LEU A 157 1.03 -30.98 19.82
C LEU A 157 2.07 -31.06 20.94
N ASN A 158 3.21 -30.39 20.79
CA ASN A 158 4.22 -30.31 21.85
C ASN A 158 3.72 -29.57 23.09
N MET A 159 2.99 -28.46 22.91
CA MET A 159 2.38 -27.74 24.04
C MET A 159 1.35 -28.61 24.77
N ALA A 160 0.50 -29.34 24.04
CA ALA A 160 -0.49 -30.25 24.62
C ALA A 160 0.16 -31.44 25.35
N TYR A 161 1.32 -31.92 24.89
CA TYR A 161 2.07 -32.98 25.56
C TYR A 161 2.78 -32.50 26.85
N GLN A 162 3.11 -31.21 26.94
CA GLN A 162 3.78 -30.62 28.10
C GLN A 162 2.82 -30.11 29.20
N GLN A 163 1.51 -30.09 28.94
CA GLN A 163 0.45 -29.82 29.93
C GLN A 163 0.09 -31.08 30.72
#